data_AF-A0A7C2Y9H0-F1
#
_entry.id   AF-A0A7C2Y9H0-F1
#
_cell.length_a   1.000
_cell.length_b   1.000
_cell.length_c   1.000
_cell.angle_alpha   90.00
_cell.angle_beta   90.00
_cell.angle_gamma   90.00
#
_symmetry.space_group_name_H-M   'P 1'
#
loop_
_entity.id
_entity.type
_entity.pdbx_description
1 polymer ?
#
loop_
_entity_poly.entity_id
_entity_poly.type
_entity_poly.pdbx_seq_one_letter_code
_entity_poly.pdbx_strand_id
1 'polypeptide(L)'
;MTGARVLPWRIGLIALAVTAAGCEPVTLTALGVGAAAGVQHTLTGIAYRTFSVPLPKVRAAVITAFDRMGIQPGGKEPIENGERLKARAADREIEIDLEAITPKTTRMRATAKTGIFRDAATATEIILQTERVLGGS
;
A
#
# COMPACT_ATOMS: atom_id res chain seq x y z
N MET A 1 -52.43 -21.85 53.61
CA MET A 1 -53.16 -21.44 52.39
C MET A 1 -52.67 -20.05 52.01
N THR A 2 -51.95 -19.93 50.88
CA THR A 2 -51.89 -18.76 49.98
C THR A 2 -50.83 -19.04 48.93
N GLY A 3 -51.28 -19.37 47.72
CA GLY A 3 -50.45 -19.32 46.52
C GLY A 3 -50.30 -17.88 46.04
N ALA A 4 -49.20 -17.58 45.38
CA ALA A 4 -49.11 -16.46 44.45
C ALA A 4 -48.06 -16.80 43.37
N ARG A 5 -48.57 -16.97 42.15
CA ARG A 5 -47.82 -17.09 40.90
C ARG A 5 -46.99 -15.82 40.69
N VAL A 6 -45.67 -15.94 40.52
CA VAL A 6 -44.82 -14.87 39.97
C VAL A 6 -43.80 -15.47 39.00
N LEU A 7 -44.31 -15.99 37.88
CA LEU A 7 -43.53 -16.42 36.72
C LEU A 7 -44.28 -15.96 35.46
N PRO A 8 -44.14 -14.67 35.07
CA PRO A 8 -43.52 -14.43 33.75
C PRO A 8 -42.82 -13.06 33.59
N TRP A 9 -42.62 -12.27 34.65
CA TRP A 9 -42.27 -10.85 34.49
C TRP A 9 -40.79 -10.57 34.16
N ARG A 10 -39.86 -11.49 34.46
CA ARG A 10 -38.42 -11.22 34.28
C ARG A 10 -37.85 -11.58 32.91
N ILE A 11 -38.63 -12.23 32.04
CA ILE A 11 -38.14 -12.64 30.70
C ILE A 11 -38.50 -11.60 29.63
N GLY A 12 -39.55 -10.80 29.83
CA GLY A 12 -39.98 -9.77 28.88
C GLY A 12 -39.05 -8.55 28.76
N LEU A 13 -38.19 -8.29 29.76
CA LEU A 13 -37.35 -7.09 29.81
C LEU A 13 -35.95 -7.27 29.18
N ILE A 14 -35.53 -8.48 28.83
CA ILE A 14 -34.24 -8.71 28.15
C ILE A 14 -34.41 -8.73 26.62
N ALA A 15 -35.61 -9.05 26.12
CA ALA A 15 -35.87 -9.13 24.68
C ALA A 15 -36.09 -7.76 24.00
N LEU A 16 -36.32 -6.67 24.75
CA LEU A 16 -36.55 -5.34 24.18
C LEU A 16 -35.30 -4.44 24.14
N ALA A 17 -34.17 -4.91 24.67
CA ALA A 17 -32.91 -4.15 24.63
C ALA A 17 -32.07 -4.38 23.34
N VAL A 18 -32.51 -5.27 22.45
CA VAL A 18 -31.73 -5.67 21.26
C VAL A 18 -32.09 -4.86 20.00
N THR A 19 -33.14 -4.04 20.01
CA THR A 19 -33.60 -3.32 18.81
C THR A 19 -33.26 -1.83 18.78
N ALA A 20 -32.49 -1.32 19.77
CA ALA A 20 -32.19 0.11 19.90
C ALA A 20 -30.70 0.45 20.02
N ALA A 21 -29.81 -0.42 19.55
CA ALA A 21 -28.38 -0.10 19.39
C ALA A 21 -27.93 -0.43 17.96
N GLY A 22 -27.58 0.61 17.19
CA GLY A 22 -26.83 0.48 15.95
C GLY A 22 -27.54 0.90 14.66
N CYS A 23 -27.98 2.15 14.55
CA CYS A 23 -27.90 2.88 13.28
C CYS A 23 -26.52 3.53 13.18
N GLU A 24 -25.49 2.76 13.47
CA GLU A 24 -24.12 3.12 13.11
C GLU A 24 -23.84 2.29 11.86
N PRO A 25 -23.36 2.88 10.76
CA PRO A 25 -22.83 2.07 9.69
C PRO A 25 -21.78 1.18 10.33
N VAL A 26 -21.96 -0.14 10.22
CA VAL A 26 -20.86 -1.08 10.33
C VAL A 26 -19.94 -0.74 9.17
N THR A 27 -19.17 0.34 9.32
CA THR A 27 -17.97 0.55 8.55
C THR A 27 -17.09 -0.60 8.96
N LEU A 28 -16.95 -1.55 8.04
CA LEU A 28 -15.92 -2.57 8.01
C LEU A 28 -14.55 -1.86 8.13
N THR A 29 -14.17 -1.40 9.33
CA THR A 29 -12.84 -0.88 9.65
C THR A 29 -11.81 -2.00 9.74
N ALA A 30 -12.23 -3.24 9.46
CA ALA A 30 -11.37 -4.41 9.31
C ALA A 30 -10.82 -4.62 7.88
N LEU A 31 -11.21 -3.80 6.89
CA LEU A 31 -10.49 -3.69 5.62
C LEU A 31 -9.54 -2.49 5.67
N GLY A 32 -8.49 -2.64 6.48
CA GLY A 32 -7.22 -1.95 6.32
C GLY A 32 -7.24 -0.43 6.43
N VAL A 33 -7.12 0.06 7.66
CA VAL A 33 -6.40 1.33 7.93
C VAL A 33 -5.01 1.20 7.29
N GLY A 34 -4.88 1.68 6.06
CA GLY A 34 -3.72 1.44 5.19
C GLY A 34 -3.99 1.75 3.71
N ALA A 35 -5.25 1.77 3.26
CA ALA A 35 -5.61 2.11 1.89
C ALA A 35 -5.59 3.62 1.56
N ALA A 36 -4.93 4.46 2.36
CA ALA A 36 -4.93 5.92 2.19
C ALA A 36 -3.79 6.48 1.31
N ALA A 37 -2.75 5.70 1.00
CA ALA A 37 -1.58 6.21 0.28
C ALA A 37 -1.52 5.67 -1.16
N GLY A 38 -2.40 6.19 -2.04
CA GLY A 38 -2.35 5.98 -3.50
C GLY A 38 -2.70 4.58 -4.02
N VAL A 39 -3.48 4.52 -5.09
CA VAL A 39 -3.86 3.25 -5.72
C VAL A 39 -2.60 2.53 -6.25
N GLN A 40 -2.16 1.49 -5.55
CA GLN A 40 -1.10 0.58 -6.01
C GLN A 40 -1.74 -0.62 -6.70
N HIS A 41 -1.40 -0.85 -7.96
CA HIS A 41 -1.79 -2.06 -8.68
C HIS A 41 -0.63 -3.04 -8.66
N THR A 42 -0.81 -4.20 -8.06
CA THR A 42 0.13 -5.31 -8.21
C THR A 42 -0.38 -6.26 -9.29
N LEU A 43 0.27 -6.27 -10.45
CA LEU A 43 -0.01 -7.24 -11.52
C LEU A 43 1.17 -8.19 -11.64
N THR A 44 0.92 -9.47 -11.39
CA THR A 44 1.93 -10.54 -11.56
C THR A 44 3.22 -10.26 -10.77
N GLY A 45 3.12 -9.75 -9.54
CA GLY A 45 4.29 -9.48 -8.67
C GLY A 45 5.11 -8.23 -9.04
N ILE A 46 4.59 -7.36 -9.89
CA ILE A 46 5.15 -6.04 -10.18
C ILE A 46 4.24 -4.99 -9.54
N ALA A 47 4.83 -4.03 -8.82
CA ALA A 47 4.09 -2.93 -8.20
C ALA A 47 4.17 -1.66 -9.07
N TYR A 48 3.06 -0.93 -9.16
CA TYR A 48 2.97 0.30 -9.95
C TYR A 48 2.37 1.43 -9.14
N ARG A 49 2.84 2.65 -9.40
CA ARG A 49 2.24 3.88 -8.87
C ARG A 49 2.55 5.08 -9.76
N THR A 50 1.58 5.99 -9.84
CA THR A 50 1.78 7.29 -10.49
C THR A 50 1.97 8.38 -9.44
N PHE A 51 2.99 9.21 -9.63
CA PHE A 51 3.28 10.39 -8.83
C PHE A 51 3.01 11.65 -9.63
N SER A 52 2.28 12.62 -9.07
CA SER A 52 2.13 13.98 -9.61
C SER A 52 3.39 14.82 -9.35
N VAL A 53 4.54 14.25 -9.71
CA VAL A 53 5.88 14.80 -9.50
C VAL A 53 6.70 14.58 -10.79
N PRO A 54 7.53 15.56 -11.23
CA PRO A 54 8.43 15.38 -12.36
C PRO A 54 9.47 14.27 -12.15
N LEU A 55 9.83 13.58 -13.25
CA LEU A 55 10.71 12.41 -13.23
C LEU A 55 12.04 12.64 -12.47
N PRO A 56 12.76 13.77 -12.65
CA PRO A 56 14.00 13.99 -11.91
C PRO A 56 13.86 13.96 -10.39
N LYS A 57 12.72 14.44 -9.88
CA LYS A 57 12.43 14.46 -8.43
C LYS A 57 12.00 13.09 -7.93
N VAL A 58 11.24 12.32 -8.72
CA VAL A 58 10.93 10.92 -8.38
C VAL A 58 12.20 10.08 -8.39
N ARG A 59 13.09 10.23 -9.38
CA ARG A 59 14.40 9.54 -9.40
C ARG A 59 15.20 9.83 -8.12
N ALA A 60 15.33 11.10 -7.74
CA ALA A 60 16.04 11.47 -6.53
C ALA A 60 15.43 10.79 -5.29
N ALA A 61 14.10 10.76 -5.20
CA ALA A 61 13.40 10.09 -4.12
C ALA A 61 13.62 8.57 -4.09
N VAL A 62 13.69 7.90 -5.24
CA VAL A 62 14.01 6.47 -5.33
C VAL A 62 15.42 6.20 -4.81
N ILE A 63 16.41 7.03 -5.17
CA ILE A 63 17.79 6.86 -4.68
C ILE A 63 17.87 7.07 -3.17
N THR A 64 17.17 8.06 -2.61
CA THR A 64 17.08 8.23 -1.16
C THR A 64 16.34 7.08 -0.48
N ALA A 65 15.29 6.54 -1.10
CA ALA A 65 14.60 5.36 -0.59
C ALA A 65 15.52 4.13 -0.58
N PHE A 66 16.31 3.92 -1.63
CA PHE A 66 17.32 2.87 -1.69
C PHE A 66 18.33 2.99 -0.55
N ASP A 67 18.87 4.19 -0.33
CA ASP A 67 19.81 4.46 0.77
C ASP A 67 19.20 4.11 2.14
N ARG A 68 17.97 4.57 2.41
CA ARG A 68 17.24 4.27 3.66
C ARG A 68 16.93 2.78 3.85
N MET A 69 16.75 2.05 2.76
CA MET A 69 16.45 0.62 2.77
C MET A 69 17.70 -0.27 2.70
N GLY A 70 18.91 0.31 2.59
CA GLY A 70 20.14 -0.46 2.39
C GLY A 70 20.22 -1.18 1.04
N ILE A 71 19.53 -0.66 0.02
CA ILE A 71 19.54 -1.19 -1.35
C ILE A 71 20.68 -0.54 -2.13
N GLN A 72 21.53 -1.35 -2.77
CA GLN A 72 22.71 -0.86 -3.51
C GLN A 72 22.35 -0.49 -4.95
N PRO A 73 22.51 0.77 -5.38
CA PRO A 73 22.31 1.16 -6.78
C PRO A 73 23.39 0.54 -7.68
N GLY A 74 22.99 -0.01 -8.81
CA GLY A 74 23.90 -0.60 -9.80
C GLY A 74 24.12 0.28 -11.01
N GLY A 75 23.05 0.74 -11.65
CA GLY A 75 23.14 1.52 -12.88
C GLY A 75 21.80 2.03 -13.37
N LYS A 76 21.82 2.75 -14.50
CA LYS A 76 20.62 3.25 -15.16
C LYS A 76 20.68 3.00 -16.66
N GLU A 77 19.51 2.75 -17.25
CA GLU A 77 19.34 2.49 -18.68
C GLU A 77 18.22 3.39 -19.22
N PRO A 78 18.39 4.03 -20.39
CA PRO A 78 17.29 4.76 -21.00
C PRO A 78 16.18 3.80 -21.45
N ILE A 79 14.93 4.24 -21.31
CA ILE A 79 13.74 3.60 -21.90
C ILE A 79 12.97 4.66 -22.70
N GLU A 80 11.99 4.24 -23.51
CA GLU A 80 11.28 5.10 -24.47
C GLU A 80 10.93 6.51 -23.94
N ASN A 81 10.25 6.58 -22.78
CA ASN A 81 9.84 7.84 -22.16
C ASN A 81 10.41 8.03 -20.74
N GLY A 82 11.64 7.59 -20.50
CA GLY A 82 12.28 7.77 -19.19
C GLY A 82 13.52 6.92 -18.95
N GLU A 83 13.65 6.37 -17.75
CA GLU A 83 14.81 5.56 -17.37
C GLU A 83 14.44 4.36 -16.48
N ARG A 84 15.22 3.29 -16.61
CA ARG A 84 15.24 2.14 -15.71
C ARG A 84 16.42 2.26 -14.76
N LEU A 85 16.18 2.17 -13.46
CA LEU A 85 17.21 2.05 -12.43
C LEU A 85 17.37 0.58 -12.04
N LYS A 86 18.60 0.09 -12.03
CA LYS A 86 18.97 -1.24 -11.56
C LYS A 86 19.61 -1.14 -10.18
N ALA A 87 19.22 -2.03 -9.27
CA ALA A 87 19.77 -2.10 -7.93
C ALA A 87 19.75 -3.54 -7.40
N ARG A 88 20.45 -3.79 -6.28
CA ARG A 88 20.51 -5.10 -5.62
C ARG A 88 20.31 -4.97 -4.11
N ALA A 89 19.63 -5.95 -3.54
CA ALA A 89 19.41 -6.06 -2.10
C ALA A 89 19.50 -7.53 -1.68
N ALA A 90 20.55 -7.91 -0.94
CA ALA A 90 20.86 -9.31 -0.65
C ALA A 90 20.85 -10.18 -1.92
N ASP A 91 19.94 -11.14 -2.02
CA ASP A 91 19.75 -12.07 -3.14
C ASP A 91 18.77 -11.55 -4.22
N ARG A 92 18.20 -10.35 -4.04
CA ARG A 92 17.18 -9.78 -4.92
C ARG A 92 17.77 -8.81 -5.93
N GLU A 93 17.32 -8.96 -7.17
CA GLU A 93 17.48 -7.96 -8.21
C GLU A 93 16.29 -7.01 -8.20
N ILE A 94 16.59 -5.71 -8.20
CA ILE A 94 15.61 -4.63 -8.16
C ILE A 94 15.67 -3.85 -9.47
N GLU A 95 14.52 -3.66 -10.10
CA GLU A 95 14.36 -2.83 -11.29
C GLU A 95 13.25 -1.81 -11.05
N ILE A 96 13.56 -0.52 -11.26
CA ILE A 96 12.62 0.59 -11.16
C ILE A 96 12.52 1.28 -12.51
N ASP A 97 11.36 1.24 -13.15
CA ASP A 97 11.10 2.07 -14.33
C ASP A 97 10.43 3.35 -13.91
N LEU A 98 11.01 4.46 -14.34
CA LEU A 98 10.45 5.80 -14.20
C LEU A 98 10.12 6.32 -15.59
N GLU A 99 8.85 6.54 -15.83
CA GLU A 99 8.33 7.00 -17.12
C GLU A 99 7.61 8.33 -16.95
N ALA A 100 8.02 9.34 -17.71
CA ALA A 100 7.35 10.63 -17.74
C ALA A 100 6.04 10.50 -18.54
N ILE A 101 4.91 10.57 -17.83
CA ILE A 101 3.58 10.61 -18.46
C ILE A 101 3.27 12.04 -18.93
N THR A 102 3.67 13.03 -18.13
CA THR A 102 3.68 14.46 -18.50
C THR A 102 4.94 15.10 -17.88
N PRO A 103 5.27 16.37 -18.21
CA PRO A 103 6.37 17.07 -17.54
C PRO A 103 6.24 17.17 -16.01
N LYS A 104 5.03 16.96 -15.46
CA LYS A 104 4.71 17.03 -14.03
C LYS A 104 4.24 15.70 -13.42
N THR A 105 4.21 14.62 -14.19
CA THR A 105 3.65 13.33 -13.75
C THR A 105 4.55 12.19 -14.18
N THR A 106 4.91 11.33 -13.24
CA THR A 106 5.79 10.18 -13.47
C THR A 106 5.11 8.90 -13.02
N ARG A 107 5.09 7.89 -13.89
CA ARG A 107 4.73 6.52 -13.53
C ARG A 107 5.98 5.78 -13.07
N MET A 108 5.91 5.21 -11.88
CA MET A 108 6.91 4.33 -11.32
C MET A 108 6.42 2.88 -11.38
N ARG A 109 7.26 1.98 -11.88
CA ARG A 109 7.07 0.54 -11.82
C ARG A 109 8.23 -0.07 -11.06
N ALA A 110 7.95 -0.80 -9.99
CA ALA A 110 8.94 -1.49 -9.20
C ALA A 110 8.82 -3.00 -9.37
N THR A 111 9.95 -3.66 -9.61
CA THR A 111 10.08 -5.11 -9.61
C THR A 111 11.19 -5.50 -8.66
N ALA A 112 10.91 -6.45 -7.77
CA ALA A 112 11.91 -7.16 -6.99
C ALA A 112 11.81 -8.64 -7.32
N LYS A 113 12.94 -9.31 -7.58
CA LYS A 113 12.95 -10.73 -7.97
C LYS A 113 14.17 -11.47 -7.44
N THR A 114 13.99 -12.76 -7.16
CA THR A 114 15.07 -13.72 -6.90
C THR A 114 14.92 -14.83 -7.94
N GLY A 115 15.81 -14.86 -8.94
CA GLY A 115 15.67 -15.75 -10.09
C GLY A 115 14.35 -15.52 -10.83
N ILE A 116 13.51 -16.55 -10.92
CA ILE A 116 12.19 -16.50 -11.59
C ILE A 116 11.06 -15.98 -10.67
N PHE A 117 11.28 -15.91 -9.36
CA PHE A 117 10.25 -15.52 -8.39
C PHE A 117 10.23 -14.02 -8.18
N ARG A 118 9.03 -13.44 -8.13
CA ARG A 118 8.82 -12.01 -7.86
C ARG A 118 8.39 -11.79 -6.41
N ASP A 119 8.98 -10.77 -5.80
CA ASP A 119 8.67 -10.31 -4.45
C ASP A 119 7.83 -9.03 -4.51
N ALA A 120 6.51 -9.21 -4.55
CA ALA A 120 5.56 -8.12 -4.65
C ALA A 120 5.59 -7.21 -3.40
N ALA A 121 5.90 -7.77 -2.23
CA ALA A 121 5.94 -7.04 -0.97
C ALA A 121 7.12 -6.06 -0.96
N THR A 122 8.30 -6.52 -1.35
CA THR A 122 9.49 -5.66 -1.48
C THR A 122 9.28 -4.59 -2.55
N ALA A 123 8.72 -4.95 -3.72
CA ALA A 123 8.42 -3.96 -4.77
C ALA A 123 7.44 -2.87 -4.29
N THR A 124 6.39 -3.27 -3.56
CA THR A 124 5.42 -2.37 -2.96
C THR A 124 6.07 -1.44 -1.92
N GLU A 125 6.91 -1.98 -1.04
CA GLU A 125 7.57 -1.19 -0.01
C GLU A 125 8.54 -0.15 -0.60
N ILE A 126 9.25 -0.47 -1.69
CA ILE A 126 10.11 0.52 -2.37
C ILE A 126 9.29 1.72 -2.87
N ILE A 127 8.09 1.48 -3.41
CA ILE A 127 7.18 2.54 -3.83
C ILE A 127 6.74 3.39 -2.62
N LEU A 128 6.38 2.74 -1.50
CA LEU A 128 5.97 3.43 -0.28
C LEU A 128 7.10 4.27 0.32
N GLN A 129 8.35 3.76 0.35
CA GLN A 129 9.49 4.55 0.81
C GLN A 129 9.80 5.73 -0.11
N THR A 130 9.66 5.53 -1.42
CA THR A 130 9.80 6.62 -2.40
C THR A 130 8.76 7.71 -2.16
N GLU A 131 7.51 7.33 -1.91
CA GLU A 131 6.45 8.28 -1.53
C GLU A 131 6.79 9.04 -0.25
N ARG A 132 7.22 8.33 0.80
CA ARG A 132 7.59 8.96 2.09
C ARG A 132 8.71 9.99 1.90
N VAL A 133 9.66 9.75 0.99
CA VAL A 133 10.69 10.74 0.63
C VAL A 133 10.09 11.94 -0.11
N LEU A 134 9.09 11.73 -0.96
CA LEU A 134 8.40 12.81 -1.67
C LEU A 134 7.47 13.65 -0.77
N GLY A 135 7.24 13.22 0.46
CA GLY A 135 6.34 13.87 1.43
C GLY A 135 4.88 13.43 1.31
N GLY A 136 4.61 12.29 0.69
CA GLY A 136 3.28 11.66 0.75
C GLY A 136 3.04 10.96 2.09
N SER A 137 1.76 10.84 2.47
CA SER A 137 1.27 10.35 3.77
C SER A 137 0.64 8.97 3.66
#